data_AF-A0A7S1CFJ4-F1
#
_entry.id   AF-A0A7S1CFJ4-F1
#
_cell.length_a   1.000
_cell.length_b   1.000
_cell.length_c   1.000
_cell.angle_alpha   90.00
_cell.angle_beta   90.00
_cell.angle_gamma   90.00
#
_symmetry.space_group_name_H-M   'P 1'
#
loop_
_entity.id
_entity.type
_entity.pdbx_description
1 polymer ?
#
loop_
_entity_poly.entity_id
_entity_poly.type
_entity_poly.pdbx_seq_one_letter_code
_entity_poly.pdbx_strand_id
1 'polypeptide(L)'
;IVAVLESSTSIAFNTTAVGGAQDATFLLSLSHQVASVTPVTETFRFYELPVISAASPRSGPVSGATVITIDGVFEDTGSVYMRLGSVETECDYIDGTTVECTTPSGLVAGTYALELSLDDGVFTSPRNFNDN
;
A
#
# COMPACT_ATOMS: atom_id res chain seq x y z
N ILE A 1 20.34 4.58 4.28
CA ILE A 1 19.51 3.80 5.21
C ILE A 1 20.06 4.00 6.61
N VAL A 2 19.22 4.41 7.55
CA VAL A 2 19.57 4.54 8.97
C VAL A 2 18.76 3.50 9.74
N ALA A 3 19.42 2.70 10.59
CA ALA A 3 18.77 1.71 11.45
C ALA A 3 18.55 2.28 12.85
N VAL A 4 17.36 2.09 13.41
CA VAL A 4 16.98 2.54 14.75
C VAL A 4 16.56 1.32 15.56
N LEU A 5 17.14 1.14 16.74
CA LEU A 5 16.74 0.08 17.67
C LEU A 5 15.48 0.55 18.41
N GLU A 6 14.34 -0.06 18.11
CA GLU A 6 13.06 0.25 18.76
C GLU A 6 12.91 -0.53 20.08
N SER A 7 13.40 -1.77 20.12
CA SER A 7 13.40 -2.61 21.32
C SER A 7 14.47 -3.71 21.26
N SER A 8 14.59 -4.53 22.30
CA SER A 8 15.48 -5.70 22.30
C SER A 8 15.14 -6.75 21.22
N THR A 9 13.99 -6.62 20.55
CA THR A 9 13.52 -7.55 19.51
C THR A 9 13.07 -6.83 18.23
N SER A 10 13.21 -5.50 18.16
CA SER A 10 12.71 -4.71 17.03
C SER A 10 13.74 -3.67 16.60
N ILE A 11 14.03 -3.65 15.30
CA ILE A 11 14.88 -2.67 14.64
C ILE A 11 14.11 -2.14 13.44
N ALA A 12 13.96 -0.81 13.37
CA ALA A 12 13.38 -0.12 12.23
C ALA A 12 14.47 0.39 11.28
N PHE A 13 14.19 0.42 9.98
CA PHE A 13 15.08 0.96 8.96
C PHE A 13 14.39 2.08 8.21
N ASN A 14 14.99 3.27 8.23
CA ASN A 14 14.54 4.35 7.37
C ASN A 14 15.28 4.26 6.04
N THR A 15 14.54 3.91 4.99
CA THR A 15 15.04 3.92 3.61
C THR A 15 15.04 5.33 3.05
N THR A 16 15.94 5.61 2.12
CA THR A 16 15.93 6.88 1.37
C THR A 16 15.10 6.65 0.11
N ALA A 17 14.31 7.65 -0.30
CA ALA A 17 13.54 7.56 -1.54
C ALA A 17 14.48 7.20 -2.70
N VAL A 18 14.23 6.05 -3.31
CA VAL A 18 14.88 5.63 -4.56
C VAL A 18 14.01 6.08 -5.72
N GLY A 19 14.63 6.58 -6.78
CA GLY A 19 13.92 6.94 -8.00
C GLY A 19 13.52 5.68 -8.76
N GLY A 20 12.28 5.21 -8.54
CA GLY A 20 11.66 4.10 -9.27
C GLY A 20 11.60 2.78 -8.51
N ALA A 21 10.81 1.85 -9.06
CA ALA A 21 10.65 0.50 -8.52
C ALA A 21 11.95 -0.31 -8.62
N GLN A 22 12.48 -0.78 -7.48
CA GLN A 22 13.73 -1.55 -7.39
C GLN A 22 13.71 -2.51 -6.21
N ASP A 23 14.24 -3.72 -6.39
CA ASP A 23 14.47 -4.66 -5.28
C ASP A 23 15.81 -4.31 -4.59
N ALA A 24 15.79 -4.16 -3.27
CA ALA A 24 16.96 -3.90 -2.45
C ALA A 24 17.14 -5.05 -1.45
N THR A 25 18.28 -5.73 -1.55
CA THR A 25 18.65 -6.78 -0.59
C THR A 25 19.46 -6.18 0.56
N PHE A 26 19.02 -6.46 1.78
CA PHE A 26 19.66 -6.01 3.01
C PHE A 26 20.34 -7.19 3.69
N LEU A 27 21.60 -6.99 4.08
CA LEU A 27 22.32 -7.90 4.96
C LEU A 27 22.19 -7.40 6.39
N LEU A 28 21.49 -8.15 7.22
CA LEU A 28 21.31 -7.85 8.64
C LEU A 28 22.27 -8.70 9.46
N SER A 29 23.22 -8.05 10.13
CA SER A 29 24.11 -8.70 11.09
C SER A 29 24.01 -8.00 12.44
N LEU A 30 23.69 -8.75 13.49
CA LEU A 30 23.76 -8.27 14.87
C LEU A 30 25.09 -8.73 15.48
N SER A 31 25.83 -7.81 16.12
CA SER A 31 27.03 -8.18 16.88
C SER A 31 26.86 -7.75 18.32
N HIS A 32 26.85 -8.69 19.27
CA HIS A 32 26.90 -8.37 20.69
C HIS A 32 28.11 -9.03 21.35
N GLN A 33 29.06 -8.17 21.73
CA GLN A 33 30.27 -8.36 22.54
C GLN A 33 31.27 -9.48 22.19
N VAL A 34 30.87 -10.66 21.70
CA VAL A 34 31.83 -11.69 21.17
C VAL A 34 31.18 -12.76 20.26
N ALA A 35 29.87 -12.71 19.97
CA ALA A 35 29.23 -13.68 19.08
C ALA A 35 29.03 -13.07 17.68
N SER A 36 29.76 -13.59 16.68
CA SER A 36 29.44 -13.34 15.27
C SER A 36 28.14 -14.04 14.93
N VAL A 37 27.04 -13.30 14.82
CA VAL A 37 25.75 -13.84 14.38
C VAL A 37 25.78 -14.01 12.86
N THR A 38 25.25 -15.12 12.37
CA THR A 38 25.08 -15.36 10.93
C THR A 38 24.20 -14.24 10.34
N PRO A 39 24.67 -13.50 9.33
CA PRO A 39 23.86 -12.47 8.71
C PRO A 39 22.62 -13.10 8.07
N VAL A 40 21.47 -12.51 8.32
CA VAL A 40 20.23 -12.86 7.61
C VAL A 40 20.05 -11.90 6.43
N THR A 41 19.57 -12.44 5.32
CA THR A 41 19.32 -11.68 4.09
C THR A 41 17.83 -11.43 3.98
N GLU A 42 17.42 -10.17 3.99
CA GLU A 42 16.04 -9.76 3.74
C GLU A 42 15.96 -8.96 2.45
N THR A 43 14.90 -9.15 1.67
CA THR A 43 14.67 -8.41 0.44
C THR A 43 13.53 -7.45 0.64
N PHE A 44 13.77 -6.17 0.36
CA PHE A 44 12.76 -5.13 0.39
C PHE A 44 12.55 -4.61 -1.03
N ARG A 45 11.30 -4.57 -1.49
CA ARG A 45 10.95 -4.10 -2.83
C ARG A 45 10.42 -2.68 -2.76
N PHE A 46 11.06 -1.77 -3.47
CA PHE A 46 10.49 -0.47 -3.81
C PHE A 46 9.61 -0.64 -5.04
N TYR A 47 8.41 -0.07 -5.00
CA TYR A 47 7.48 -0.06 -6.12
C TYR A 47 7.04 1.38 -6.40
N GLU A 48 6.50 1.62 -7.60
CA GLU A 48 5.99 2.94 -7.96
C GLU A 48 4.60 3.15 -7.38
N LEU A 49 4.26 4.40 -7.05
CA LEU A 49 2.93 4.72 -6.55
C LEU A 49 1.85 4.28 -7.55
N PRO A 50 0.78 3.61 -7.09
CA PRO A 50 -0.31 3.22 -7.97
C PRO A 50 -0.96 4.45 -8.61
N VAL A 51 -1.38 4.31 -9.86
CA VAL A 51 -2.09 5.36 -10.60
C VAL A 51 -3.49 4.91 -10.88
N ILE A 52 -4.48 5.56 -10.28
CA ILE A 52 -5.89 5.24 -10.53
C ILE A 52 -6.37 6.05 -11.74
N SER A 53 -6.87 5.32 -12.75
CA SER A 53 -7.44 5.87 -13.98
C SER A 53 -8.97 5.92 -13.92
N ALA A 54 -9.63 4.87 -13.41
CA ALA A 54 -11.07 4.85 -13.27
C ALA A 54 -11.50 3.99 -12.08
N ALA A 55 -12.73 4.19 -11.61
CA ALA A 55 -13.35 3.35 -10.61
C ALA A 55 -14.85 3.24 -10.90
N SER A 56 -15.41 2.04 -10.83
CA SER A 56 -16.82 1.76 -11.12
C SER A 56 -17.36 0.58 -10.30
N PRO A 57 -18.57 0.67 -9.71
CA PRO A 57 -19.46 1.84 -9.70
C PRO A 57 -18.99 2.92 -8.71
N ARG A 58 -19.24 4.20 -9.03
CA ARG A 58 -18.89 5.35 -8.18
C ARG A 58 -19.91 5.65 -7.07
N SER A 59 -20.88 4.77 -6.91
CA SER A 59 -22.01 4.93 -6.00
C SER A 59 -22.51 3.57 -5.54
N GLY A 60 -22.82 3.47 -4.24
CA GLY A 60 -23.38 2.27 -3.63
C GLY A 60 -24.18 2.63 -2.38
N PRO A 61 -24.94 1.67 -1.82
CA PRO A 61 -25.66 1.86 -0.58
C PRO A 61 -24.72 2.09 0.61
N VAL A 62 -25.15 2.89 1.58
CA VAL A 62 -24.45 3.14 2.86
C VAL A 62 -24.23 1.87 3.70
N SER A 63 -24.98 0.80 3.41
CA SER A 63 -24.77 -0.52 4.00
C SER A 63 -23.47 -1.18 3.58
N GLY A 64 -22.74 -0.64 2.59
CA GLY A 64 -21.53 -1.22 2.04
C GLY A 64 -21.82 -2.40 1.12
N ALA A 65 -20.86 -3.32 1.01
CA ALA A 65 -20.92 -4.54 0.19
C ALA A 65 -21.03 -4.31 -1.34
N THR A 66 -20.68 -3.12 -1.81
CA THR A 66 -20.56 -2.83 -3.24
C THR A 66 -19.16 -3.17 -3.71
N VAL A 67 -19.03 -4.04 -4.70
CA VAL A 67 -17.74 -4.31 -5.36
C VAL A 67 -17.46 -3.17 -6.32
N ILE A 68 -16.34 -2.47 -6.11
CA ILE A 68 -15.79 -1.43 -6.96
C ILE A 68 -14.60 -2.01 -7.71
N THR A 69 -14.69 -2.02 -9.04
CA THR A 69 -13.57 -2.28 -9.93
C THR A 69 -12.81 -0.97 -10.16
N ILE A 70 -11.50 -1.00 -9.94
CA ILE A 70 -10.62 0.15 -10.06
C ILE A 70 -9.58 -0.16 -11.14
N ASP A 71 -9.59 0.66 -12.19
CA ASP A 71 -8.68 0.54 -13.32
C ASP A 71 -7.52 1.52 -13.14
N GLY A 72 -6.31 1.11 -13.52
CA GLY A 72 -5.12 1.90 -13.26
C GLY A 72 -3.81 1.28 -13.70
N VAL A 73 -2.75 1.65 -13.00
CA VAL A 73 -1.44 1.01 -13.05
C VAL A 73 -1.09 0.63 -11.62
N PHE A 74 -0.92 -0.67 -11.40
CA PHE A 74 -0.71 -1.28 -10.10
C PHE A 74 0.46 -2.26 -10.17
N GLU A 75 1.13 -2.45 -9.05
CA GLU A 75 2.15 -3.48 -8.86
C GLU A 75 1.63 -4.50 -7.84
N ASP A 76 1.99 -5.76 -8.02
CA ASP A 76 1.67 -6.80 -7.04
C ASP A 76 2.61 -6.67 -5.82
N THR A 77 2.08 -6.11 -4.75
CA THR A 77 2.75 -5.99 -3.45
C THR A 77 2.21 -7.00 -2.42
N GLY A 78 1.28 -7.86 -2.83
CA GLY A 78 0.63 -8.86 -1.97
C GLY A 78 -0.52 -8.34 -1.09
N SER A 79 -0.65 -7.03 -0.86
CA SER A 79 -1.78 -6.46 -0.12
C SER A 79 -2.19 -5.11 -0.69
N VAL A 80 -3.49 -4.93 -0.92
CA VAL A 80 -4.05 -3.69 -1.46
C VAL A 80 -5.19 -3.24 -0.56
N TYR A 81 -5.19 -1.96 -0.19
CA TYR A 81 -6.18 -1.37 0.69
C TYR A 81 -6.83 -0.17 0.03
N MET A 82 -8.15 -0.12 0.04
CA MET A 82 -8.92 1.05 -0.34
C MET A 82 -9.39 1.78 0.91
N ARG A 83 -9.21 3.10 0.92
CA ARG A 83 -9.78 3.99 1.91
C ARG A 83 -10.91 4.80 1.31
N LEU A 84 -12.04 4.82 2.02
CA LEU A 84 -13.17 5.71 1.75
C LEU A 84 -13.45 6.55 3.00
N GLY A 85 -13.02 7.82 2.94
CA GLY A 85 -13.08 8.70 4.10
C GLY A 85 -12.12 8.25 5.21
N SER A 86 -12.65 7.72 6.31
CA SER A 86 -11.89 7.24 7.47
C SER A 86 -11.95 5.72 7.66
N VAL A 87 -12.49 4.99 6.67
CA VAL A 87 -12.64 3.54 6.74
C VAL A 87 -11.84 2.90 5.64
N GLU A 88 -11.01 1.94 6.02
CA GLU A 88 -10.16 1.15 5.13
C GLU A 88 -10.76 -0.24 4.94
N THR A 89 -10.54 -0.79 3.75
CA THR A 89 -11.01 -2.13 3.37
C THR A 89 -9.97 -2.79 2.50
N GLU A 90 -9.84 -4.10 2.64
CA GLU A 90 -8.94 -4.91 1.82
C GLU A 90 -9.52 -5.07 0.41
N CYS A 91 -8.63 -5.10 -0.56
CA CYS A 91 -8.93 -5.26 -1.97
C CYS A 91 -8.21 -6.47 -2.55
N ASP A 92 -8.84 -7.06 -3.55
CA ASP A 92 -8.28 -8.12 -4.36
C ASP A 92 -7.49 -7.50 -5.53
N TYR A 93 -6.19 -7.79 -5.57
CA TYR A 93 -5.37 -7.50 -6.74
C TYR A 93 -5.67 -8.52 -7.84
N ILE A 94 -6.20 -8.06 -8.98
CA ILE A 94 -6.53 -8.91 -10.12
C ILE A 94 -5.34 -8.98 -11.07
N ASP A 95 -4.86 -7.82 -11.50
CA ASP A 95 -3.69 -7.67 -12.37
C ASP A 95 -3.11 -6.25 -12.27
N GLY A 96 -2.00 -6.00 -12.99
CA GLY A 96 -1.29 -4.71 -12.96
C GLY A 96 -2.10 -3.52 -13.52
N THR A 97 -3.33 -3.75 -13.96
CA THR A 97 -4.27 -2.73 -14.45
C THR A 97 -5.61 -2.71 -13.72
N THR A 98 -5.90 -3.71 -12.88
CA THR A 98 -7.22 -3.92 -12.30
C THR A 98 -7.12 -4.34 -10.83
N VAL A 99 -7.83 -3.64 -9.97
CA VAL A 99 -8.02 -3.98 -8.54
C VAL A 99 -9.52 -3.99 -8.24
N GLU A 100 -9.98 -4.96 -7.46
CA GLU A 100 -11.37 -5.01 -6.99
C GLU A 100 -11.44 -4.81 -5.48
N CYS A 101 -12.29 -3.89 -5.03
CA CYS A 101 -12.44 -3.56 -3.62
C CYS A 101 -13.90 -3.61 -3.21
N THR A 102 -14.19 -4.08 -2.00
CA THR A 102 -15.57 -4.06 -1.48
C THR A 102 -15.76 -2.85 -0.56
N THR A 103 -16.75 -2.00 -0.82
CA THR A 103 -17.03 -0.85 0.04
C THR A 103 -17.35 -1.26 1.48
N PRO A 104 -16.78 -0.61 2.50
CA PRO A 104 -17.08 -0.92 3.89
C PRO A 104 -18.50 -0.48 4.27
N SER A 105 -19.06 -1.12 5.28
CA SER A 105 -20.33 -0.71 5.88
C SER A 105 -20.11 0.37 6.94
N GLY A 106 -21.17 1.11 7.30
CA GLY A 106 -21.10 2.11 8.38
C GLY A 106 -20.65 3.49 7.94
N LEU A 107 -20.51 3.72 6.63
CA LEU A 107 -20.37 5.06 6.08
C LEU A 107 -21.73 5.79 6.10
N VAL A 108 -21.69 7.10 6.28
CA VAL A 108 -22.88 7.96 6.18
C VAL A 108 -23.08 8.32 4.69
N ALA A 109 -24.32 8.58 4.28
CA ALA A 109 -24.57 9.04 2.91
C ALA A 109 -23.76 10.32 2.61
N GLY A 110 -22.91 10.27 1.59
CA GLY A 110 -22.00 11.35 1.28
C GLY A 110 -21.08 11.02 0.11
N THR A 111 -20.27 12.02 -0.28
CA THR A 111 -19.19 11.84 -1.25
C THR A 111 -17.89 11.63 -0.50
N TYR A 112 -17.21 10.53 -0.80
CA TYR A 112 -15.91 10.20 -0.23
C TYR A 112 -14.86 10.21 -1.34
N ALA A 113 -13.66 10.70 -1.02
CA ALA A 113 -12.50 10.46 -1.86
C ALA A 113 -12.12 8.98 -1.74
N LEU A 114 -11.90 8.35 -2.88
CA LEU A 114 -11.33 7.00 -2.95
C LEU A 114 -9.81 7.15 -2.93
N GLU A 115 -9.16 6.41 -2.05
CA GLU A 115 -7.70 6.33 -2.01
C GLU A 115 -7.28 4.86 -1.99
N LEU A 116 -6.16 4.53 -2.64
CA LEU A 116 -5.57 3.18 -2.63
C LEU A 116 -4.16 3.20 -2.08
N SER A 117 -3.86 2.21 -1.25
CA SER A 117 -2.52 1.88 -0.76
C SER A 117 -2.15 0.47 -1.19
N LEU A 118 -0.89 0.29 -1.58
CA LEU A 118 -0.31 -1.02 -1.90
C LEU A 118 0.57 -1.56 -0.75
N ASP A 119 0.71 -0.86 0.38
CA ASP A 119 1.67 -1.25 1.44
C ASP A 119 1.34 -0.85 2.89
N ASP A 120 0.06 -0.74 3.29
CA ASP A 120 -0.33 -0.30 4.65
C ASP A 120 0.24 1.09 5.06
N GLY A 121 0.86 1.83 4.12
CA GLY A 121 1.64 3.03 4.43
C GLY A 121 1.33 4.24 3.54
N VAL A 122 1.24 4.06 2.21
CA VAL A 122 1.10 5.19 1.28
C VAL A 122 -0.18 5.11 0.44
N PHE A 123 -1.08 6.05 0.70
CA PHE A 123 -2.33 6.19 -0.04
C PHE A 123 -2.21 7.17 -1.20
N THR A 124 -2.72 6.76 -2.36
CA THR A 124 -2.85 7.59 -3.57
C THR A 124 -4.32 7.83 -3.87
N SER A 125 -4.68 9.03 -4.30
CA SER A 125 -6.02 9.33 -4.81
C SER A 125 -6.01 9.28 -6.35
N PRO A 126 -7.16 8.99 -7.00
CA PRO A 126 -7.28 9.16 -8.43
C PRO A 126 -6.85 10.56 -8.84
N ARG A 127 -6.04 10.64 -9.92
CA ARG A 127 -5.88 11.94 -10.58
C ARG A 127 -7.28 12.41 -10.93
N ASN A 128 -7.67 13.58 -10.42
CA ASN A 128 -8.89 14.22 -10.87
C ASN A 128 -8.83 14.34 -12.40
N PHE A 129 -9.67 13.58 -13.13
CA PHE A 129 -9.91 13.76 -14.56
C PHE A 129 -10.73 15.04 -14.80
N ASN A 130 -10.25 16.16 -14.25
CA ASN A 130 -10.85 17.47 -14.36
C ASN A 130 -9.85 18.52 -14.85
N ASP A 131 -8.88 18.09 -15.67
CA ASP A 131 -8.17 19.01 -16.56
C ASP A 131 -8.80 18.95 -17.96
N ASN A 132 -9.80 19.83 -18.12
CA ASN A 132 -10.30 20.48 -19.34
C ASN A 132 -10.22 19.76 -20.70
#